data_AF-A0A7R9KY78-F1
#
_entry.id   AF-A0A7R9KY78-F1
#
_cell.length_a   1.000
_cell.length_b   1.000
_cell.length_c   1.000
_cell.angle_alpha   90.00
_cell.angle_beta   90.00
_cell.angle_gamma   90.00
#
_symmetry.space_group_name_H-M   'P 1'
#
loop_
_entity.id
_entity.type
_entity.pdbx_description
1 polymer ?
#
loop_
_entity_poly.entity_id
_entity_poly.type
_entity_poly.pdbx_seq_one_letter_code
_entity_poly.pdbx_strand_id
1 'polypeptide(L)'
;EVQDVINDEKHWWFGGGTDMTPYILHENDCIHFHKTLKNACDLHNNQYYSKFKKWCDQYFYINHRQESRGIGGLFFDDMDYPNQKEAFNFVKSCADSIIPCYIPVVERNVNKGYSYADRQWQLLRRGRYVEFNLIYDRGTKFGLFTPGARYESILMYVEFNLIYDRGTKFGLFTPGARYESILMSLPLVAKWQYSHSPEAGTKEDQLIQVLRNPKEWV
;
A
#
# COMPACT_ATOMS: atom_id res chain seq x y z
N GLU A 1 19.69 6.66 7.13
CA GLU A 1 20.83 7.53 7.48
C GLU A 1 21.84 7.42 6.35
N VAL A 2 22.33 8.55 5.87
CA VAL A 2 23.40 8.66 4.86
C VAL A 2 24.41 9.66 5.40
N GLN A 3 25.68 9.28 5.37
CA GLN A 3 26.78 10.16 5.80
C GLN A 3 27.43 10.76 4.57
N ASP A 4 27.49 12.09 4.51
CA ASP A 4 28.23 12.82 3.48
C ASP A 4 29.73 12.62 3.73
N VAL A 5 30.41 12.04 2.75
CA VAL A 5 31.85 11.71 2.82
C VAL A 5 32.72 12.97 2.76
N ILE A 6 32.19 14.09 2.26
CA ILE A 6 32.92 15.35 2.07
C ILE A 6 32.79 16.24 3.30
N ASN A 7 31.59 16.35 3.87
CA ASN A 7 31.30 17.29 4.95
C ASN A 7 31.13 16.64 6.33
N ASP A 8 31.17 15.30 6.41
CA ASP A 8 30.87 14.50 7.61
C ASP A 8 29.46 14.75 8.21
N GLU A 9 28.57 15.35 7.41
CA GLU A 9 27.19 15.61 7.79
C GLU A 9 26.34 14.34 7.67
N LYS A 10 25.52 14.09 8.68
CA LYS A 10 24.61 12.93 8.73
C LYS A 10 23.20 13.35 8.38
N HIS A 11 22.70 12.86 7.25
CA HIS A 11 21.30 12.99 6.86
C HIS A 11 20.51 11.76 7.31
N TRP A 12 19.32 11.98 7.84
CA TRP A 12 18.42 10.91 8.26
C TRP A 12 16.99 11.29 7.91
N TRP A 13 16.16 10.28 7.70
CA TRP A 13 14.73 10.44 7.50
C TRP A 13 14.04 9.14 7.88
N PHE A 14 12.75 9.23 8.18
CA PHE A 14 11.86 8.09 8.32
C PHE A 14 10.84 8.07 7.19
N GLY A 15 10.48 6.86 6.76
CA GLY A 15 9.38 6.60 5.85
C GLY A 15 8.50 5.49 6.41
N GLY A 16 7.22 5.52 6.06
CA GLY A 16 6.27 4.55 6.57
C GLY A 16 4.85 4.82 6.09
N GLY A 17 3.98 3.87 6.39
CA GLY A 17 2.58 3.99 6.05
C GLY A 17 1.79 2.77 6.48
N THR A 18 0.49 2.97 6.62
CA THR A 18 -0.48 1.94 6.92
C THR A 18 -1.73 2.28 6.13
N ASP A 19 -2.15 1.42 5.23
CA ASP A 19 -3.35 1.62 4.40
C ASP A 19 -4.26 0.38 4.45
N MET A 20 -5.54 0.58 4.11
CA MET A 20 -6.53 -0.51 4.09
C MET A 20 -7.13 -0.69 2.70
N THR A 21 -7.14 -1.94 2.23
CA THR A 21 -7.72 -2.32 0.93
C THR A 21 -8.89 -3.30 1.14
N PRO A 22 -10.12 -2.80 1.38
CA PRO A 22 -11.29 -3.65 1.53
C PRO A 22 -11.78 -4.20 0.19
N TYR A 23 -12.48 -5.34 0.23
CA TYR A 23 -13.18 -5.91 -0.93
C TYR A 23 -14.66 -5.54 -0.93
N ILE A 24 -15.25 -5.41 0.26
CA ILE A 24 -16.62 -4.95 0.47
C ILE A 24 -16.53 -3.78 1.43
N LEU A 25 -17.25 -2.70 1.11
CA LEU A 25 -17.23 -1.49 1.90
C LEU A 25 -18.06 -1.67 3.18
N HIS A 26 -17.39 -1.52 4.33
CA HIS A 26 -18.03 -1.41 5.63
C HIS A 26 -17.61 -0.07 6.25
N GLU A 27 -18.51 0.91 6.24
CA GLU A 27 -18.15 2.29 6.64
C GLU A 27 -17.63 2.36 8.08
N ASN A 28 -18.24 1.63 9.01
CA ASN A 28 -17.79 1.59 10.40
C ASN A 28 -16.36 1.05 10.54
N ASP A 29 -15.95 0.09 9.70
CA ASP A 29 -14.58 -0.43 9.71
C ASP A 29 -13.59 0.59 9.15
N CYS A 30 -13.99 1.33 8.11
CA CYS A 30 -13.19 2.40 7.52
C CYS A 30 -12.99 3.57 8.51
N ILE A 31 -14.06 3.97 9.19
CA ILE A 31 -14.03 5.00 10.25
C ILE A 31 -13.17 4.52 11.41
N HIS A 32 -13.34 3.29 11.89
CA HIS A 32 -12.51 2.72 12.97
C HIS A 32 -11.02 2.77 12.61
N PHE A 33 -10.67 2.29 11.42
CA PHE A 33 -9.30 2.28 10.92
C PHE A 33 -8.71 3.70 10.90
N HIS A 34 -9.38 4.64 10.24
CA HIS A 34 -8.90 6.02 10.10
C HIS A 34 -8.89 6.79 11.42
N LYS A 35 -9.87 6.57 12.31
CA LYS A 35 -9.91 7.18 13.65
C LYS A 35 -8.73 6.73 14.49
N THR A 36 -8.36 5.45 14.40
CA THR A 36 -7.22 4.90 15.15
C THR A 36 -5.91 5.51 14.68
N LEU A 37 -5.73 5.63 13.36
CA LEU A 37 -4.57 6.29 12.77
C LEU A 37 -4.51 7.79 13.12
N LYS A 38 -5.65 8.49 13.06
CA LYS A 38 -5.74 9.91 13.46
C LYS A 38 -5.37 10.10 14.93
N ASN A 39 -5.89 9.27 15.83
CA ASN A 39 -5.55 9.34 17.25
C ASN A 39 -4.03 9.19 17.47
N ALA A 40 -3.37 8.30 16.73
CA ALA A 40 -1.91 8.15 16.79
C ALA A 40 -1.18 9.40 16.27
N CYS A 41 -1.65 10.01 15.18
CA CYS A 41 -1.10 11.26 14.66
C CYS A 41 -1.27 12.45 15.62
N ASP A 42 -2.45 12.58 16.22
CA ASP A 42 -2.82 13.71 17.09
C ASP A 42 -1.97 13.78 18.37
N LEU A 43 -1.33 12.68 18.79
CA LEU A 43 -0.36 12.67 19.88
C LEU A 43 0.90 13.50 19.59
N HIS A 44 1.21 13.72 18.30
CA HIS A 44 2.43 14.38 17.85
C HIS A 44 2.14 15.72 17.18
N ASN A 45 1.17 15.74 16.25
CA ASN A 45 0.74 16.94 15.55
C ASN A 45 -0.63 16.75 14.88
N ASN A 46 -1.56 17.65 15.19
CA ASN A 46 -2.94 17.62 14.68
C ASN A 46 -3.05 17.75 13.13
N GLN A 47 -1.99 18.18 12.45
CA GLN A 47 -1.94 18.28 10.98
C GLN A 47 -1.39 17.03 10.30
N TYR A 48 -0.79 16.09 11.05
CA TYR A 48 -0.15 14.92 10.46
C TYR A 48 -1.15 13.99 9.78
N TYR A 49 -2.30 13.75 10.40
CA TYR A 49 -3.32 12.90 9.78
C TYR A 49 -3.76 13.45 8.42
N SER A 50 -4.19 14.71 8.35
CA SER A 50 -4.67 15.30 7.10
C SER A 50 -3.60 15.34 6.01
N LYS A 51 -2.35 15.66 6.38
CA LYS A 51 -1.19 15.65 5.45
C LYS A 51 -0.94 14.24 4.91
N PHE A 52 -0.78 13.25 5.78
CA PHE A 52 -0.34 11.91 5.40
C PHE A 52 -1.47 11.06 4.82
N LYS A 53 -2.72 11.34 5.17
CA LYS A 53 -3.89 10.76 4.50
C LYS A 53 -4.00 11.20 3.07
N LYS A 54 -3.88 12.51 2.81
CA LYS A 54 -3.88 13.04 1.44
C LYS A 54 -2.74 12.46 0.62
N TRP A 55 -1.56 12.31 1.21
CA TRP A 55 -0.43 11.69 0.54
C TRP A 55 -0.70 10.20 0.25
N CYS A 56 -1.31 9.47 1.19
CA CYS A 56 -1.70 8.07 1.00
C CYS A 56 -2.66 7.88 -0.18
N ASP A 57 -3.70 8.73 -0.27
CA ASP A 57 -4.68 8.71 -1.37
C ASP A 57 -4.00 8.94 -2.74
N GLN A 58 -2.97 9.79 -2.77
CA GLN A 58 -2.20 10.09 -3.99
C GLN A 58 -1.21 8.98 -4.34
N TYR A 59 -0.52 8.41 -3.34
CA TYR A 59 0.51 7.40 -3.55
C TYR A 59 -0.07 6.09 -4.08
N PHE A 60 -1.19 5.63 -3.50
CA PHE A 60 -1.83 4.36 -3.85
C PHE A 60 -2.84 4.47 -5.00
N TYR A 61 -2.66 5.44 -5.91
CA TYR A 61 -3.54 5.66 -7.05
C TYR A 61 -3.10 4.88 -8.30
N ILE A 62 -4.03 4.17 -8.92
CA ILE A 62 -3.79 3.37 -10.14
C ILE A 62 -4.19 4.21 -11.35
N ASN A 63 -3.24 4.99 -11.89
CA ASN A 63 -3.51 5.97 -12.95
C ASN A 63 -4.29 5.42 -14.14
N HIS A 64 -3.93 4.24 -14.64
CA HIS A 64 -4.58 3.64 -15.82
C HIS A 64 -5.97 3.05 -15.54
N ARG A 65 -6.37 2.93 -14.26
CA ARG A 65 -7.71 2.49 -13.83
C ARG A 65 -8.57 3.63 -13.30
N GLN A 66 -7.96 4.79 -13.05
CA GLN A 66 -8.58 5.97 -12.45
C GLN A 66 -9.23 5.68 -11.08
N GLU A 67 -8.60 4.83 -10.27
CA GLU A 67 -9.07 4.45 -8.93
C GLU A 67 -7.90 4.27 -7.97
N SER A 68 -8.13 4.49 -6.68
CA SER A 68 -7.20 4.11 -5.63
C SER A 68 -7.20 2.60 -5.41
N ARG A 69 -6.07 2.06 -4.92
CA ARG A 69 -5.93 0.65 -4.55
C ARG A 69 -6.91 0.26 -3.45
N GLY A 70 -7.07 1.14 -2.46
CA GLY A 70 -7.89 0.97 -1.27
C GLY A 70 -8.43 2.31 -0.75
N ILE A 71 -8.88 2.34 0.49
CA ILE A 71 -9.53 3.51 1.13
C ILE A 71 -8.54 4.49 1.79
N GLY A 72 -7.26 4.39 1.41
CA GLY A 72 -6.18 5.18 1.99
C GLY A 72 -5.79 4.74 3.41
N GLY A 73 -5.21 5.67 4.15
CA GLY A 73 -4.64 5.47 5.48
C GLY A 73 -3.59 6.55 5.76
N LEU A 74 -2.41 6.17 6.22
CA LEU A 74 -1.26 7.08 6.33
C LEU A 74 -0.17 6.66 5.35
N PHE A 75 0.45 7.66 4.71
CA PHE A 75 1.70 7.47 3.97
C PHE A 75 2.58 8.71 4.19
N PHE A 76 3.84 8.47 4.49
CA PHE A 76 4.85 9.50 4.63
C PHE A 76 6.21 8.95 4.22
N ASP A 77 7.00 9.83 3.64
CA ASP A 77 8.38 9.58 3.25
C ASP A 77 9.18 10.84 3.61
N ASP A 78 10.50 10.72 3.65
CA ASP A 78 11.41 11.85 3.89
C ASP A 78 11.08 12.65 5.18
N MET A 79 10.63 11.97 6.25
CA MET A 79 10.36 12.63 7.53
C MET A 79 11.65 12.83 8.33
N ASP A 80 12.20 14.04 8.25
CA ASP A 80 13.42 14.49 8.91
C ASP A 80 13.19 15.59 9.97
N TYR A 81 11.92 15.81 10.36
CA TYR A 81 11.49 16.88 11.26
C TYR A 81 10.60 16.37 12.41
N PRO A 82 10.48 17.12 13.53
CA PRO A 82 11.28 18.30 13.88
C PRO A 82 12.69 17.93 14.36
N ASN A 83 12.90 16.71 14.86
CA ASN A 83 14.19 16.11 15.17
C ASN A 83 14.05 14.58 15.20
N GLN A 84 15.17 13.88 15.22
CA GLN A 84 15.21 12.42 15.07
C GLN A 84 14.43 11.67 16.15
N LYS A 85 14.48 12.16 17.40
CA LYS A 85 13.79 11.53 18.53
C LYS A 85 12.27 11.65 18.40
N GLU A 86 11.78 12.85 18.08
CA GLU A 86 10.34 13.07 17.92
C GLU A 86 9.80 12.39 16.66
N ALA A 87 10.54 12.40 15.54
CA ALA A 87 10.17 11.65 14.35
C ALA A 87 10.10 10.14 14.64
N PHE A 88 11.06 9.60 15.39
CA PHE A 88 11.04 8.21 15.83
C PHE A 88 9.84 7.90 16.74
N ASN A 89 9.52 8.78 17.71
CA ASN A 89 8.35 8.62 18.58
C ASN A 89 7.05 8.58 17.75
N PHE A 90 6.94 9.42 16.72
CA PHE A 90 5.82 9.40 15.79
C PHE A 90 5.72 8.07 15.05
N VAL A 91 6.81 7.60 14.44
CA VAL A 91 6.85 6.31 13.74
C VAL A 91 6.48 5.15 14.66
N LYS A 92 6.96 5.20 15.91
CA LYS A 92 6.59 4.22 16.94
C LYS A 92 5.08 4.24 17.21
N SER A 93 4.48 5.41 17.42
CA SER A 93 3.02 5.52 17.59
C SER A 93 2.24 5.01 16.38
N CYS A 94 2.72 5.25 15.16
CA CYS A 94 2.13 4.66 13.95
C CYS A 94 2.22 3.14 13.96
N ALA A 95 3.37 2.55 14.33
CA ALA A 95 3.53 1.10 14.43
C ALA A 95 2.62 0.49 15.50
N ASP A 96 2.56 1.11 16.68
CA ASP A 96 1.70 0.68 17.80
C ASP A 96 0.20 0.73 17.43
N SER A 97 -0.18 1.57 16.45
CA SER A 97 -1.56 1.70 15.98
C SER A 97 -2.02 0.58 15.03
N ILE A 98 -1.11 -0.21 14.45
CA ILE A 98 -1.43 -1.21 13.42
C ILE A 98 -2.37 -2.30 13.96
N ILE A 99 -2.06 -2.86 15.13
CA ILE A 99 -2.86 -3.92 15.74
C ILE A 99 -4.26 -3.38 16.11
N PRO A 100 -4.40 -2.26 16.86
CA PRO A 100 -5.70 -1.69 17.18
C PRO A 100 -6.53 -1.25 15.97
N CYS A 101 -5.91 -0.80 14.88
CA CYS A 101 -6.66 -0.35 13.70
C CYS A 101 -7.17 -1.52 12.85
N TYR A 102 -6.46 -2.66 12.84
CA TYR A 102 -6.73 -3.77 11.92
C TYR A 102 -7.39 -4.99 12.58
N ILE A 103 -6.92 -5.43 13.76
CA ILE A 103 -7.43 -6.66 14.38
C ILE A 103 -8.95 -6.60 14.67
N PRO A 104 -9.51 -5.51 15.22
CA PRO A 104 -10.96 -5.43 15.42
C PRO A 104 -11.77 -5.52 14.12
N VAL A 105 -11.22 -5.02 13.01
CA VAL A 105 -11.83 -5.16 11.68
C VAL A 105 -11.83 -6.64 11.27
N VAL A 106 -10.72 -7.35 11.45
CA VAL A 106 -10.64 -8.78 11.14
C VAL A 106 -11.60 -9.59 12.01
N GLU A 107 -11.61 -9.40 13.32
CA GLU A 107 -12.46 -10.14 14.26
C GLU A 107 -13.96 -9.99 13.93
N ARG A 108 -14.39 -8.77 13.54
CA ARG A 108 -15.78 -8.52 13.11
C ARG A 108 -16.14 -9.21 11.80
N ASN A 109 -15.17 -9.51 10.93
CA ASN A 109 -15.43 -9.91 9.55
C ASN A 109 -15.03 -11.37 9.23
N VAL A 110 -14.12 -11.99 9.98
CA VAL A 110 -13.52 -13.30 9.65
C VAL A 110 -14.54 -14.43 9.54
N ASN A 111 -15.61 -14.39 10.35
CA ASN A 111 -16.66 -15.41 10.39
C ASN A 111 -17.90 -15.05 9.55
N LYS A 112 -17.91 -13.92 8.84
CA LYS A 112 -19.04 -13.55 7.99
C LYS A 112 -19.09 -14.49 6.78
N GLY A 113 -20.28 -14.99 6.46
CA GLY A 113 -20.52 -15.72 5.23
C GLY A 113 -20.27 -14.83 4.01
N TYR A 114 -19.76 -15.42 2.93
CA TYR A 114 -19.57 -14.76 1.65
C TYR A 114 -20.14 -15.63 0.53
N SER A 115 -20.66 -14.98 -0.50
CA SER A 115 -21.17 -15.65 -1.69
C SER A 115 -20.05 -15.97 -2.68
N TYR A 116 -20.37 -16.79 -3.69
CA TYR A 116 -19.45 -16.99 -4.81
C TYR A 116 -19.13 -15.68 -5.54
N ALA A 117 -20.11 -14.78 -5.68
CA ALA A 117 -19.92 -13.46 -6.28
C ALA A 117 -18.92 -12.60 -5.49
N ASP A 118 -19.05 -12.56 -4.15
CA ASP A 118 -18.11 -11.84 -3.28
C ASP A 118 -16.67 -12.36 -3.47
N ARG A 119 -16.50 -13.69 -3.61
CA ARG A 119 -15.19 -14.30 -3.87
C ARG A 119 -14.64 -13.93 -5.26
N GLN A 120 -15.47 -13.93 -6.29
CA GLN A 120 -15.05 -13.50 -7.63
C GLN A 120 -14.63 -12.03 -7.64
N TRP A 121 -15.38 -11.18 -6.96
CA TRP A 121 -15.05 -9.77 -6.78
C TRP A 121 -13.71 -9.57 -6.03
N GLN A 122 -13.51 -10.29 -4.93
CA GLN A 122 -12.25 -10.28 -4.20
C GLN A 122 -11.05 -10.63 -5.10
N LEU A 123 -11.18 -11.63 -5.97
CA LEU A 123 -10.10 -12.03 -6.88
C LEU A 123 -9.79 -10.93 -7.92
N LEU A 124 -10.80 -10.20 -8.39
CA LEU A 124 -10.63 -9.05 -9.29
C LEU A 124 -9.94 -7.88 -8.58
N ARG A 125 -10.34 -7.56 -7.35
CA ARG A 125 -9.66 -6.53 -6.53
C ARG A 125 -8.22 -6.92 -6.20
N ARG A 126 -7.94 -8.20 -5.96
CA ARG A 126 -6.56 -8.70 -5.84
C ARG A 126 -5.75 -8.51 -7.12
N GLY A 127 -6.38 -8.65 -8.30
CA GLY A 127 -5.75 -8.28 -9.57
C GLY A 127 -5.31 -6.80 -9.61
N ARG A 128 -6.14 -5.89 -9.09
CA ARG A 128 -5.77 -4.47 -8.94
C ARG A 128 -4.62 -4.24 -7.97
N TYR A 129 -4.58 -5.01 -6.88
CA TYR A 129 -3.45 -4.97 -5.94
C TYR A 129 -2.13 -5.37 -6.61
N VAL A 130 -2.17 -6.43 -7.42
CA VAL A 130 -1.02 -6.88 -8.24
C VAL A 130 -0.64 -5.81 -9.27
N GLU A 131 -1.60 -5.22 -9.98
CA GLU A 131 -1.34 -4.13 -10.93
C GLU A 131 -0.62 -2.97 -10.26
N PHE A 132 -1.04 -2.56 -9.06
CA PHE A 132 -0.36 -1.49 -8.33
C PHE A 132 1.08 -1.86 -7.97
N ASN A 133 1.29 -3.02 -7.32
CA ASN A 133 2.60 -3.41 -6.83
C ASN A 133 3.61 -3.57 -7.98
N LEU A 134 3.21 -4.13 -9.12
CA LEU A 134 4.12 -4.34 -10.24
C LEU A 134 4.38 -3.06 -11.06
N ILE A 135 3.39 -2.16 -11.18
CA ILE A 135 3.47 -1.00 -12.09
C ILE A 135 3.83 0.30 -11.39
N TYR A 136 3.43 0.50 -10.14
CA TYR A 136 3.53 1.82 -9.48
C TYR A 136 4.35 1.82 -8.20
N ASP A 137 4.37 0.71 -7.45
CA ASP A 137 5.06 0.69 -6.18
C ASP A 137 6.58 0.89 -6.34
N ARG A 138 7.09 1.97 -5.74
CA ARG A 138 8.50 2.35 -5.83
C ARG A 138 9.40 1.31 -5.16
N GLY A 139 8.96 0.74 -4.04
CA GLY A 139 9.69 -0.29 -3.30
C GLY A 139 9.85 -1.58 -4.11
N THR A 140 8.76 -2.07 -4.70
CA THR A 140 8.77 -3.26 -5.56
C THR A 140 9.64 -3.06 -6.79
N LYS A 141 9.51 -1.92 -7.50
CA LYS A 141 10.38 -1.60 -8.64
C LYS A 141 11.85 -1.60 -8.24
N PHE A 142 12.21 -0.81 -7.23
CA PHE A 142 13.59 -0.72 -6.77
C PHE A 142 14.18 -2.09 -6.41
N GLY A 143 13.43 -2.91 -5.67
CA GLY A 143 13.85 -4.25 -5.29
C GLY A 143 14.05 -5.19 -6.48
N LEU A 144 13.16 -5.13 -7.50
CA LEU A 144 13.27 -5.96 -8.70
C LEU A 144 14.44 -5.57 -9.61
N PHE A 145 14.82 -4.30 -9.66
CA PHE A 145 15.91 -3.79 -10.50
C PHE A 145 17.30 -3.90 -9.84
N THR A 146 17.38 -4.49 -8.64
CA THR A 146 18.62 -4.63 -7.88
C THR A 146 19.46 -5.84 -8.35
N PRO A 147 20.72 -5.69 -8.79
CA PRO A 147 21.55 -6.81 -9.29
C PRO A 147 21.89 -7.86 -8.22
N GLY A 148 21.87 -9.15 -8.57
CA GLY A 148 22.25 -10.27 -7.68
C GLY A 148 21.10 -10.87 -6.86
N ALA A 149 19.86 -10.52 -7.19
CA ALA A 149 18.70 -11.14 -6.60
C ALA A 149 18.50 -12.57 -7.18
N ARG A 150 18.11 -13.54 -6.33
CA ARG A 150 18.09 -14.98 -6.64
C ARG A 150 16.83 -15.41 -7.39
N TYR A 151 16.96 -15.66 -8.69
CA TYR A 151 15.84 -15.93 -9.60
C TYR A 151 15.20 -17.32 -9.44
N GLU A 152 15.77 -18.23 -8.64
CA GLU A 152 15.37 -19.65 -8.62
C GLU A 152 14.11 -20.02 -7.82
N SER A 153 13.22 -19.08 -7.48
CA SER A 153 11.97 -19.37 -6.75
C SER A 153 10.73 -18.70 -7.36
N ILE A 154 10.18 -19.31 -8.42
CA ILE A 154 8.75 -19.29 -8.82
C ILE A 154 8.19 -17.98 -9.43
N LEU A 155 8.17 -17.92 -10.77
CA LEU A 155 7.16 -17.21 -11.58
C LEU A 155 7.07 -17.84 -12.99
N MET A 156 6.64 -19.09 -13.08
CA MET A 156 6.58 -19.85 -14.35
C MET A 156 5.45 -19.39 -15.30
N TYR A 157 5.23 -18.08 -15.49
CA TYR A 157 4.45 -17.49 -16.60
C TYR A 157 4.62 -15.96 -16.76
N VAL A 158 5.13 -15.25 -15.74
CA VAL A 158 5.37 -13.79 -15.82
C VAL A 158 6.79 -13.47 -16.32
N GLU A 159 7.69 -14.45 -16.31
CA GLU A 159 9.09 -14.33 -16.72
C GLU A 159 9.30 -13.70 -18.11
N PHE A 160 8.39 -13.91 -19.06
CA PHE A 160 8.68 -13.49 -20.43
C PHE A 160 8.38 -12.00 -20.72
N ASN A 161 7.39 -11.41 -20.06
CA ASN A 161 6.93 -10.04 -20.40
C ASN A 161 7.52 -8.94 -19.51
N LEU A 162 7.88 -9.23 -18.25
CA LEU A 162 8.45 -8.19 -17.36
C LEU A 162 9.98 -8.13 -17.41
N ILE A 163 10.66 -9.20 -17.82
CA ILE A 163 12.13 -9.31 -17.74
C ILE A 163 12.82 -9.00 -19.07
N TYR A 164 12.11 -9.10 -20.20
CA TYR A 164 12.71 -9.04 -21.55
C TYR A 164 12.34 -7.82 -22.40
N ASP A 165 11.65 -6.81 -21.85
CA ASP A 165 11.42 -5.56 -22.60
C ASP A 165 12.62 -4.60 -22.50
N ARG A 166 13.09 -4.11 -23.66
CA ARG A 166 14.41 -3.47 -23.87
C ARG A 166 14.54 -2.04 -23.29
N GLY A 167 13.59 -1.59 -22.48
CA GLY A 167 13.37 -0.17 -22.17
C GLY A 167 14.06 0.42 -20.93
N THR A 168 14.62 -0.37 -20.00
CA THR A 168 14.88 0.16 -18.65
C THR A 168 16.25 -0.23 -18.10
N LYS A 169 17.31 0.21 -18.78
CA LYS A 169 18.66 0.29 -18.20
C LYS A 169 18.85 1.68 -17.64
N PHE A 170 18.74 1.86 -16.31
CA PHE A 170 19.64 2.70 -15.51
C PHE A 170 19.23 2.69 -14.02
N GLY A 171 20.23 2.57 -13.14
CA GLY A 171 20.15 3.05 -11.76
C GLY A 171 20.24 2.01 -10.64
N LEU A 172 21.48 1.78 -10.21
CA LEU A 172 21.94 1.53 -8.82
C LEU A 172 22.29 0.09 -8.40
N PHE A 173 23.52 0.00 -7.89
CA PHE A 173 24.18 -1.17 -7.30
C PHE A 173 23.84 -1.26 -5.81
N THR A 174 22.99 -2.22 -5.43
CA THR A 174 22.82 -2.66 -4.03
C THR A 174 22.87 -4.18 -4.01
N PRO A 175 23.81 -4.85 -3.32
CA PRO A 175 23.79 -6.31 -3.25
C PRO A 175 22.65 -6.83 -2.35
N GLY A 176 21.93 -7.88 -2.77
CA GLY A 176 21.18 -8.74 -1.85
C GLY A 176 19.66 -8.57 -1.74
N ALA A 177 19.00 -7.97 -2.74
CA ALA A 177 17.53 -7.96 -2.78
C ALA A 177 16.98 -9.40 -2.80
N ARG A 178 16.06 -9.70 -1.87
CA ARG A 178 15.37 -10.99 -1.78
C ARG A 178 14.00 -10.87 -2.43
N TYR A 179 13.82 -11.53 -3.58
CA TYR A 179 12.56 -11.47 -4.32
C TYR A 179 11.38 -11.99 -3.49
N GLU A 180 11.59 -13.02 -2.67
CA GLU A 180 10.56 -13.55 -1.79
C GLU A 180 10.05 -12.50 -0.80
N SER A 181 10.92 -11.61 -0.34
CA SER A 181 10.54 -10.50 0.55
C SER A 181 9.80 -9.38 -0.20
N ILE A 182 10.13 -9.15 -1.47
CA ILE A 182 9.47 -8.15 -2.32
C ILE A 182 8.08 -8.64 -2.75
N LEU A 183 7.99 -9.90 -3.17
CA LEU A 183 6.78 -10.53 -3.70
C LEU A 183 5.87 -11.11 -2.62
N MET A 184 6.27 -11.08 -1.35
CA MET A 184 5.40 -11.42 -0.21
C MET A 184 4.09 -10.61 -0.21
N SER A 185 4.12 -9.42 -0.81
CA SER A 185 2.95 -8.57 -1.00
C SER A 185 1.92 -9.13 -1.99
N LEU A 186 2.30 -10.07 -2.87
CA LEU A 186 1.39 -10.61 -3.86
C LEU A 186 0.38 -11.58 -3.23
N PRO A 187 -0.90 -11.48 -3.60
CA PRO A 187 -1.91 -12.41 -3.10
C PRO A 187 -1.73 -13.80 -3.71
N LEU A 188 -2.10 -14.84 -2.95
CA LEU A 188 -2.04 -16.24 -3.39
C LEU A 188 -2.76 -16.50 -4.73
N VAL A 189 -3.90 -15.84 -4.97
CA VAL A 189 -4.68 -15.96 -6.20
C VAL A 189 -5.27 -14.60 -6.54
N ALA A 190 -5.17 -14.20 -7.80
CA ALA A 190 -5.78 -13.03 -8.40
C ALA A 190 -6.48 -13.41 -9.72
N LYS A 191 -7.43 -12.59 -10.18
CA LYS A 191 -8.16 -12.77 -11.43
C LYS A 191 -8.16 -11.47 -12.23
N TRP A 192 -8.06 -11.60 -13.54
CA TRP A 192 -8.39 -10.54 -14.49
C TRP A 192 -9.56 -10.98 -15.35
N GLN A 193 -10.44 -10.03 -15.66
CA GLN A 193 -11.58 -10.27 -16.54
C GLN A 193 -11.67 -9.10 -17.52
N TYR A 194 -11.80 -9.44 -18.79
CA TYR A 194 -11.93 -8.46 -19.86
C TYR A 194 -13.20 -7.63 -19.68
N SER A 195 -13.05 -6.31 -19.77
CA SER A 195 -14.15 -5.31 -19.72
C SER A 195 -15.17 -5.53 -18.60
N HIS A 196 -14.73 -5.98 -17.42
CA HIS A 196 -15.62 -6.14 -16.27
C HIS A 196 -15.91 -4.79 -15.60
N SER A 197 -17.20 -4.53 -15.36
CA SER A 197 -17.70 -3.42 -14.57
C SER A 197 -18.78 -3.95 -13.60
N PRO A 198 -18.79 -3.52 -12.33
CA PRO A 198 -19.86 -3.91 -11.41
C PRO A 198 -21.19 -3.26 -11.81
N GLU A 199 -22.29 -3.93 -11.48
CA GLU A 199 -23.64 -3.39 -11.72
C GLU A 199 -23.94 -2.24 -10.76
N ALA A 200 -24.66 -1.22 -11.25
CA ALA A 200 -24.96 -0.02 -10.46
C ALA A 200 -25.76 -0.36 -9.18
N GLY A 201 -25.38 0.24 -8.05
CA GLY A 201 -26.04 0.04 -6.76
C GLY A 201 -25.65 -1.24 -6.00
N THR A 202 -24.81 -2.09 -6.58
CA THR A 202 -24.21 -3.23 -5.87
C THR A 202 -23.16 -2.79 -4.85
N LYS A 203 -22.74 -3.71 -3.96
CA LYS A 203 -21.69 -3.43 -2.97
C LYS A 203 -20.34 -3.15 -3.65
N GLU A 204 -20.11 -3.80 -4.78
CA GLU A 204 -18.96 -3.64 -5.64
C GLU A 204 -18.91 -2.24 -6.25
N ASP A 205 -20.04 -1.75 -6.78
CA ASP A 205 -20.15 -0.39 -7.31
C ASP A 205 -19.95 0.67 -6.20
N GLN A 206 -20.54 0.47 -5.02
CA GLN A 206 -20.33 1.34 -3.85
C GLN A 206 -18.84 1.46 -3.49
N LEU A 207 -18.10 0.35 -3.50
CA LEU A 207 -16.65 0.38 -3.28
C LEU A 207 -15.96 1.17 -4.40
N ILE A 208 -16.25 0.88 -5.67
CA ILE A 208 -15.61 1.57 -6.80
C ILE A 208 -15.83 3.09 -6.76
N GLN A 209 -17.01 3.56 -6.36
CA GLN A 209 -17.28 4.99 -6.23
C GLN A 209 -16.34 5.67 -5.23
N VAL A 210 -16.08 5.02 -4.09
CA VAL A 210 -15.14 5.50 -3.06
C VAL A 210 -13.69 5.42 -3.54
N LEU A 211 -13.33 4.38 -4.29
CA LEU A 211 -11.96 4.26 -4.83
C LEU A 211 -11.67 5.28 -5.94
N ARG A 212 -12.67 5.64 -6.74
CA ARG A 212 -12.53 6.70 -7.75
C ARG A 212 -12.51 8.09 -7.13
N ASN A 213 -13.23 8.28 -6.03
CA ASN A 213 -13.37 9.56 -5.34
C ASN A 213 -13.04 9.37 -3.84
N PRO A 214 -11.75 9.34 -3.47
CA PRO A 214 -11.35 9.23 -2.07
C PRO A 214 -12.04 10.30 -1.23
N LYS A 215 -12.66 9.87 -0.11
CA LYS A 215 -13.38 10.75 0.82
C LYS A 215 -12.66 10.87 2.15
N GLU A 216 -13.07 11.82 2.97
CA GLU A 216 -12.66 11.88 4.37
C GLU A 216 -13.47 10.89 5.21
N TRP A 217 -12.81 10.23 6.16
CA TRP A 217 -13.41 9.21 7.02
C TRP A 217 -13.62 9.68 8.47
N VAL A 218 -12.87 10.68 8.92
CA VAL A 218 -12.87 11.23 10.29
C VAL A 218 -12.58 12.72 10.30
#